data_AF-A0A134CCH7-F1
#
_entry.id   AF-A0A134CCH7-F1
#
_cell.length_a   1.000
_cell.length_b   1.000
_cell.length_c   1.000
_cell.angle_alpha   90.00
_cell.angle_beta   90.00
_cell.angle_gamma   90.00
#
_symmetry.space_group_name_H-M   'P 1'
#
loop_
_entity.id
_entity.type
_entity.pdbx_description
1 polymer ?
#
loop_
_entity_poly.entity_id
_entity_poly.type
_entity_poly.pdbx_seq_one_letter_code
_entity_poly.pdbx_strand_id
1 'polypeptide(L)'
;IISDAQSKHYITLNKSGITINDEGDGTPGSTKPVTSLSSGSLTGLSNTIWDSKNITSGRAATEDQLKQVSDTVDANAKAATDFRLVKAGTTKDADGTEDYTVSENGKITLTVQDKNHKDQLQEIAITDVARKSDVDKMLKDGFTVGKAGKDGTDGKVEVIGKDGSAVVINGKDGSIGLNGKDGKDGIGINGKDGGSITIHGTNGADGQDGENGLTIRGVDGKNGEKGEK
;
A
#
# COMPACT_ATOMS: atom_id res chain seq x y z
N ILE A 1 70.96 -26.00 -13.87
CA ILE A 1 70.04 -26.90 -13.15
C ILE A 1 70.55 -26.93 -11.72
N ILE A 2 69.73 -26.53 -10.76
CA ILE A 2 70.03 -26.73 -9.35
C ILE A 2 69.31 -28.02 -8.98
N SER A 3 70.09 -29.07 -8.73
CA SER A 3 69.63 -30.39 -8.29
C SER A 3 70.42 -30.74 -7.03
N ASP A 4 69.77 -31.27 -6.00
CA ASP A 4 70.55 -31.96 -4.97
C ASP A 4 71.06 -33.29 -5.55
N ALA A 5 72.16 -33.81 -5.01
CA ALA A 5 72.84 -34.97 -5.59
C ALA A 5 72.06 -36.31 -5.44
N GLN A 6 70.86 -36.31 -4.82
CA GLN A 6 70.10 -37.51 -4.46
C GLN A 6 68.57 -37.41 -4.70
N SER A 7 68.02 -36.26 -5.08
CA SER A 7 66.56 -36.02 -5.20
C SER A 7 66.08 -35.87 -6.63
N LYS A 8 64.86 -36.37 -6.84
CA LYS A 8 64.03 -36.27 -8.04
C LYS A 8 63.41 -34.87 -8.26
N HIS A 9 63.92 -33.87 -7.54
CA HIS A 9 63.46 -32.48 -7.59
C HIS A 9 64.58 -31.61 -8.15
N TYR A 10 64.26 -30.83 -9.18
CA TYR A 10 65.24 -29.92 -9.76
C TYR A 10 64.58 -28.64 -10.26
N ILE A 11 65.33 -27.55 -10.15
CA ILE A 11 64.92 -26.25 -10.68
C ILE A 11 65.57 -26.03 -12.04
N THR A 12 64.74 -25.78 -13.04
CA THR A 12 65.17 -25.29 -14.34
C THR A 12 65.02 -23.78 -14.37
N LEU A 13 66.11 -23.08 -14.65
CA LEU A 13 66.14 -21.64 -14.92
C LEU A 13 66.68 -21.44 -16.33
N ASN A 14 65.92 -20.80 -17.20
CA ASN A 14 66.31 -20.51 -18.58
C ASN A 14 65.66 -19.20 -19.08
N LYS A 15 65.86 -18.86 -20.37
CA LYS A 15 65.28 -17.66 -20.98
C LYS A 15 63.75 -17.61 -20.94
N SER A 16 63.09 -18.76 -20.83
CA SER A 16 61.63 -18.87 -20.74
C SER A 16 61.11 -18.73 -19.31
N GLY A 17 61.96 -18.88 -18.27
CA GLY A 17 61.59 -18.62 -16.88
C GLY A 17 62.11 -19.64 -15.87
N ILE A 18 61.33 -19.87 -14.79
CA ILE A 18 61.64 -20.78 -13.68
C ILE A 18 60.62 -21.91 -13.65
N THR A 19 61.10 -23.15 -13.55
CA THR A 19 60.25 -24.33 -13.39
C THR A 19 60.75 -25.16 -12.22
N ILE A 20 59.87 -25.45 -11.26
CA ILE A 20 60.16 -26.34 -10.12
C ILE A 20 59.62 -27.72 -10.46
N ASN A 21 60.50 -28.63 -10.87
CA ASN A 21 60.11 -29.97 -11.29
C ASN A 21 60.09 -30.92 -10.10
N ASP A 22 59.06 -31.75 -10.06
CA ASP A 22 58.89 -32.87 -9.13
C ASP A 22 58.63 -34.11 -9.99
N GLU A 23 59.61 -35.01 -10.13
CA GLU A 23 59.41 -36.28 -10.86
C GLU A 23 58.61 -37.32 -10.06
N GLY A 24 58.00 -36.92 -8.94
CA GLY A 24 57.26 -37.81 -8.05
C GLY A 24 58.14 -38.86 -7.37
N ASP A 25 57.50 -39.86 -6.76
CA ASP A 25 58.18 -40.97 -6.09
C ASP A 25 58.91 -41.94 -7.05
N GLY A 26 58.90 -41.67 -8.37
CA GLY A 26 59.45 -42.53 -9.41
C GLY A 26 58.42 -43.37 -10.15
N THR A 27 57.13 -43.18 -9.90
CA THR A 27 56.08 -43.82 -10.69
C THR A 27 55.99 -43.15 -12.07
N PRO A 28 56.25 -43.84 -13.20
CA PRO A 28 56.13 -43.26 -14.54
C PRO A 28 54.70 -42.73 -14.77
N GLY A 29 54.56 -41.43 -15.06
CA GLY A 29 53.27 -40.77 -15.26
C GLY A 29 52.71 -40.02 -14.04
N SER A 30 53.39 -40.05 -12.89
CA SER A 30 53.06 -39.24 -11.71
C SER A 30 53.57 -37.80 -11.86
N THR A 31 52.91 -36.97 -12.68
CA THR A 31 53.21 -35.52 -12.71
C THR A 31 52.34 -34.80 -11.68
N LYS A 32 52.93 -34.41 -10.54
CA LYS A 32 52.31 -33.38 -9.69
C LYS A 32 52.31 -32.04 -10.44
N PRO A 33 51.41 -31.09 -10.13
CA PRO A 33 51.42 -29.77 -10.76
C PRO A 33 52.78 -29.10 -10.54
N VAL A 34 53.53 -28.94 -11.63
CA VAL A 34 54.80 -28.24 -11.65
C VAL A 34 54.49 -26.75 -11.50
N THR A 35 54.85 -26.14 -10.37
CA THR A 35 54.76 -24.69 -10.25
C THR A 35 55.81 -24.06 -11.16
N SER A 36 55.38 -23.22 -12.09
CA SER A 36 56.28 -22.59 -13.06
C SER A 36 55.95 -21.13 -13.27
N LEU A 37 56.99 -20.31 -13.37
CA LEU A 37 56.94 -18.93 -13.83
C LEU A 37 57.48 -18.91 -15.26
N SER A 38 56.63 -18.67 -16.24
CA SER A 38 57.01 -18.64 -17.65
C SER A 38 56.35 -17.45 -18.33
N SER A 39 57.14 -16.65 -19.05
CA SER A 39 56.65 -15.46 -19.78
C SER A 39 55.77 -14.50 -18.94
N GLY A 40 56.05 -14.38 -17.64
CA GLY A 40 55.30 -13.53 -16.71
C GLY A 40 54.09 -14.18 -16.04
N SER A 41 53.70 -15.40 -16.43
CA SER A 41 52.59 -16.14 -15.83
C SER A 41 53.08 -17.16 -14.82
N LEU A 42 52.48 -17.16 -13.63
CA LEU A 42 52.68 -18.19 -12.61
C LEU A 42 51.58 -19.25 -12.75
N THR A 43 51.97 -20.49 -12.98
CA THR A 43 51.07 -21.63 -13.24
C THR A 43 51.37 -22.79 -12.30
N GLY A 44 50.48 -23.79 -12.24
CA GLY A 44 50.64 -24.99 -11.40
C GLY A 44 50.38 -24.74 -9.91
N LEU A 45 49.67 -23.66 -9.57
CA LEU A 45 49.19 -23.39 -8.21
C LEU A 45 47.97 -24.27 -7.89
N SER A 46 47.94 -24.87 -6.70
CA SER A 46 46.87 -25.79 -6.29
C SER A 46 45.65 -25.12 -5.65
N ASN A 47 45.74 -23.83 -5.29
CA ASN A 47 44.64 -23.08 -4.68
C ASN A 47 43.63 -22.62 -5.73
N THR A 48 42.77 -23.51 -6.19
CA THR A 48 41.78 -23.24 -7.25
C THR A 48 40.37 -22.94 -6.73
N ILE A 49 40.09 -23.15 -5.44
CA ILE A 49 38.76 -22.94 -4.83
C ILE A 49 38.82 -21.72 -3.91
N TRP A 50 37.86 -20.81 -4.04
CA TRP A 50 37.76 -19.65 -3.15
C TRP A 50 37.13 -20.07 -1.81
N ASP A 51 37.84 -19.82 -0.71
CA ASP A 51 37.34 -20.04 0.65
C ASP A 51 37.58 -18.79 1.48
N SER A 52 36.52 -18.01 1.69
CA SER A 52 36.57 -16.75 2.43
C SER A 52 36.88 -16.92 3.92
N LYS A 53 36.75 -18.13 4.48
CA LYS A 53 36.99 -18.39 5.90
C LYS A 53 38.44 -18.79 6.19
N ASN A 54 39.16 -19.29 5.19
CA ASN A 54 40.52 -19.83 5.34
C ASN A 54 41.53 -19.09 4.47
N ILE A 55 41.58 -17.76 4.59
CA ILE A 55 42.51 -16.91 3.84
C ILE A 55 43.93 -17.07 4.37
N THR A 56 44.86 -17.44 3.48
CA THR A 56 46.30 -17.45 3.79
C THR A 56 46.94 -16.14 3.33
N SER A 57 47.35 -15.29 4.27
CA SER A 57 48.02 -14.01 3.95
C SER A 57 49.32 -14.22 3.17
N GLY A 58 49.57 -13.37 2.18
CA GLY A 58 50.77 -13.39 1.34
C GLY A 58 50.81 -14.48 0.26
N ARG A 59 49.78 -15.34 0.16
CA ARG A 59 49.67 -16.33 -0.92
C ARG A 59 49.06 -15.71 -2.18
N ALA A 60 49.60 -16.05 -3.35
CA ALA A 60 49.01 -15.64 -4.64
C ALA A 60 47.64 -16.32 -4.86
N ALA A 61 46.68 -15.59 -5.42
CA ALA A 61 45.39 -16.12 -5.86
C ALA A 61 45.48 -16.71 -7.28
N THR A 62 44.66 -17.73 -7.58
CA THR A 62 44.53 -18.27 -8.95
C THR A 62 43.40 -17.57 -9.72
N GLU A 63 43.45 -17.64 -11.05
CA GLU A 63 42.35 -17.19 -11.91
C GLU A 63 41.05 -17.96 -11.63
N ASP A 64 41.12 -19.23 -11.23
CA ASP A 64 39.94 -20.03 -10.85
C ASP A 64 39.23 -19.46 -9.60
N GLN A 65 40.01 -19.04 -8.60
CA GLN A 65 39.48 -18.38 -7.41
C GLN A 65 38.85 -17.03 -7.76
N LEU A 66 39.53 -16.23 -8.60
CA LEU A 66 39.02 -14.93 -9.05
C LEU A 66 37.74 -15.09 -9.88
N LYS A 67 37.67 -16.12 -10.74
CA LYS A 67 36.49 -16.44 -11.52
C LYS A 67 35.30 -16.77 -10.62
N GLN A 68 35.47 -17.63 -9.62
CA GLN A 68 34.39 -17.96 -8.67
C GLN A 68 33.85 -16.73 -7.94
N VAL A 69 34.74 -15.83 -7.51
CA VAL A 69 34.34 -14.57 -6.88
C VAL A 69 33.59 -13.68 -7.89
N SER A 70 34.11 -13.54 -9.11
CA SER A 70 33.48 -12.77 -10.18
C SER A 70 32.08 -13.30 -10.53
N ASP A 71 31.94 -14.62 -10.70
CA ASP A 71 30.67 -15.28 -10.98
C ASP A 71 29.67 -15.07 -9.82
N THR A 72 30.15 -15.13 -8.57
CA THR A 72 29.32 -14.88 -7.38
C THR A 72 28.82 -13.43 -7.35
N VAL A 73 29.70 -12.46 -7.65
CA VAL A 73 29.33 -11.04 -7.70
C VAL A 73 28.33 -10.78 -8.83
N ASP A 74 28.53 -11.35 -10.02
CA ASP A 74 27.60 -11.25 -11.15
C ASP A 74 26.24 -11.88 -10.83
N ALA A 75 26.23 -13.07 -10.21
CA ALA A 75 25.00 -13.72 -9.78
C ALA A 75 24.24 -12.90 -8.73
N ASN A 76 24.92 -12.33 -7.74
CA ASN A 76 24.32 -11.45 -6.74
C ASN A 76 23.74 -10.17 -7.37
N ALA A 77 24.45 -9.57 -8.33
CA ALA A 77 23.97 -8.40 -9.05
C ALA A 77 22.72 -8.70 -9.87
N LYS A 78 22.70 -9.86 -10.56
CA LYS A 78 21.53 -10.33 -11.30
C LYS A 78 20.35 -10.65 -10.39
N ALA A 79 20.58 -11.27 -9.22
CA ALA A 79 19.52 -11.64 -8.28
C ALA A 79 18.93 -10.47 -7.48
N ALA A 80 19.57 -9.29 -7.50
CA ALA A 80 19.10 -8.14 -6.73
C ALA A 80 17.73 -7.68 -7.20
N THR A 81 16.78 -7.56 -6.26
CA THR A 81 15.40 -7.13 -6.55
C THR A 81 15.19 -5.65 -6.27
N ASP A 82 14.42 -4.96 -7.11
CA ASP A 82 14.03 -3.55 -6.92
C ASP A 82 12.57 -3.36 -7.35
N PHE A 83 11.64 -3.69 -6.44
CA PHE A 83 10.21 -3.53 -6.66
C PHE A 83 9.79 -2.06 -6.62
N ARG A 84 9.16 -1.60 -7.70
CA ARG A 84 8.67 -0.23 -7.85
C ARG A 84 7.20 -0.22 -8.22
N LEU A 85 6.47 0.77 -7.72
CA LEU A 85 5.09 1.01 -8.15
C LEU A 85 5.08 1.37 -9.64
N VAL A 86 4.24 0.66 -10.39
CA VAL A 86 4.02 0.88 -11.83
C VAL A 86 2.59 1.34 -12.08
N LYS A 87 2.25 1.74 -13.30
CA LYS A 87 0.88 2.13 -13.66
C LYS A 87 -0.08 0.94 -13.60
N ALA A 88 -1.36 1.19 -13.38
CA ALA A 88 -2.36 0.13 -13.31
C ALA A 88 -2.49 -0.55 -14.68
N GLY A 89 -2.66 -1.86 -14.68
CA GLY A 89 -2.69 -2.69 -15.90
C GLY A 89 -1.31 -3.08 -16.46
N THR A 90 -0.21 -2.74 -15.76
CA THR A 90 1.14 -3.21 -16.15
C THR A 90 1.22 -4.73 -16.12
N THR A 91 1.85 -5.31 -17.14
CA THR A 91 2.15 -6.74 -17.24
C THR A 91 3.65 -6.93 -17.42
N LYS A 92 4.11 -8.19 -17.50
CA LYS A 92 5.51 -8.48 -17.79
C LYS A 92 5.97 -7.98 -19.17
N ASP A 93 5.04 -7.86 -20.12
CA ASP A 93 5.33 -7.59 -21.53
C ASP A 93 4.96 -6.16 -21.97
N ALA A 94 4.21 -5.43 -21.15
CA ALA A 94 3.73 -4.09 -21.49
C ALA A 94 3.47 -3.23 -20.24
N ASP A 95 3.79 -1.95 -20.37
CA ASP A 95 3.50 -0.95 -19.34
C ASP A 95 2.00 -0.64 -19.28
N GLY A 96 1.48 -0.44 -18.07
CA GLY A 96 0.10 -0.04 -17.85
C GLY A 96 -0.13 1.43 -18.19
N THR A 97 -1.36 1.78 -18.55
CA THR A 97 -1.77 3.15 -18.87
C THR A 97 -2.76 3.72 -17.87
N GLU A 98 -3.38 2.86 -17.06
CA GLU A 98 -4.50 3.23 -16.21
C GLU A 98 -4.04 3.82 -14.87
N ASP A 99 -4.92 4.61 -14.26
CA ASP A 99 -4.77 5.07 -12.89
C ASP A 99 -5.40 4.07 -11.90
N TYR A 100 -4.83 4.03 -10.69
CA TYR A 100 -5.41 3.23 -9.62
C TYR A 100 -6.70 3.87 -9.12
N THR A 101 -7.77 3.07 -9.08
CA THR A 101 -9.09 3.49 -8.61
C THR A 101 -9.58 2.58 -7.50
N VAL A 102 -10.53 3.09 -6.72
CA VAL A 102 -11.21 2.29 -5.68
C VAL A 102 -12.24 1.41 -6.37
N SER A 103 -12.09 0.09 -6.22
CA SER A 103 -13.04 -0.90 -6.74
C SER A 103 -14.35 -0.92 -5.95
N GLU A 104 -15.34 -1.67 -6.43
CA GLU A 104 -16.69 -1.72 -5.84
C GLU A 104 -16.74 -2.17 -4.38
N ASN A 105 -15.77 -2.98 -3.94
CA ASN A 105 -15.66 -3.46 -2.56
C ASN A 105 -14.78 -2.56 -1.67
N GLY A 106 -14.44 -1.35 -2.11
CA GLY A 106 -13.62 -0.41 -1.34
C GLY A 106 -12.13 -0.76 -1.30
N LYS A 107 -11.64 -1.54 -2.27
CA LYS A 107 -10.21 -1.92 -2.37
C LYS A 107 -9.50 -1.18 -3.49
N ILE A 108 -8.27 -0.73 -3.22
CA ILE A 108 -7.29 -0.36 -4.24
C ILE A 108 -6.24 -1.47 -4.33
N THR A 109 -6.00 -1.99 -5.53
CA THR A 109 -4.92 -2.97 -5.78
C THR A 109 -3.79 -2.27 -6.51
N LEU A 110 -2.67 -2.07 -5.82
CA LEU A 110 -1.45 -1.50 -6.39
C LEU A 110 -0.57 -2.61 -6.95
N THR A 111 -0.03 -2.43 -8.15
CA THR A 111 0.92 -3.37 -8.76
C THR A 111 2.32 -2.80 -8.66
N VAL A 112 3.23 -3.58 -8.09
CA VAL A 112 4.67 -3.30 -8.13
C VAL A 112 5.36 -4.32 -9.03
N GLN A 113 6.33 -3.87 -9.81
CA GLN A 113 7.14 -4.73 -10.69
C GLN A 113 8.60 -4.59 -10.29
N ASP A 114 9.33 -5.71 -10.27
CA ASP A 114 10.77 -5.66 -10.09
C ASP A 114 11.41 -5.09 -11.37
N LYS A 115 12.13 -3.98 -11.21
CA LYS A 115 12.83 -3.32 -12.32
C LYS A 115 13.89 -4.23 -12.96
N ASN A 116 14.52 -5.10 -12.18
CA ASN A 116 15.57 -5.99 -12.65
C ASN A 116 15.00 -7.30 -13.21
N HIS A 117 13.76 -7.65 -12.85
CA HIS A 117 13.06 -8.88 -13.24
C HIS A 117 11.61 -8.59 -13.65
N LYS A 118 11.38 -8.16 -14.89
CA LYS A 118 10.05 -7.70 -15.36
C LYS A 118 8.94 -8.74 -15.24
N ASP A 119 9.28 -10.01 -15.19
CA ASP A 119 8.37 -11.14 -14.98
C ASP A 119 7.88 -11.27 -13.52
N GLN A 120 8.51 -10.58 -12.57
CA GLN A 120 8.12 -10.57 -11.17
C GLN A 120 7.25 -9.35 -10.86
N LEU A 121 5.95 -9.60 -10.68
CA LEU A 121 4.97 -8.62 -10.23
C LEU A 121 4.38 -9.05 -8.90
N GLN A 122 4.07 -8.07 -8.05
CA GLN A 122 3.33 -8.28 -6.81
C GLN A 122 2.20 -7.28 -6.69
N GLU A 123 1.14 -7.68 -6.00
CA GLU A 123 -0.01 -6.83 -5.71
C GLU A 123 -0.07 -6.47 -4.24
N ILE A 124 -0.33 -5.20 -3.95
CA ILE A 124 -0.52 -4.67 -2.61
C ILE A 124 -1.94 -4.14 -2.51
N ALA A 125 -2.68 -4.62 -1.51
CA ALA A 125 -4.07 -4.23 -1.27
C ALA A 125 -4.14 -3.11 -0.23
N ILE A 126 -4.87 -2.04 -0.54
CA ILE A 126 -5.37 -1.07 0.44
C ILE A 126 -6.89 -1.28 0.53
N THR A 127 -7.39 -1.68 1.69
CA THR A 127 -8.82 -1.97 1.93
C THR A 127 -9.52 -0.83 2.64
N ASP A 128 -10.84 -0.92 2.75
CA ASP A 128 -11.68 0.01 3.51
C ASP A 128 -11.60 1.47 3.01
N VAL A 129 -11.34 1.64 1.73
CA VAL A 129 -11.31 2.96 1.08
C VAL A 129 -12.71 3.34 0.63
N ALA A 130 -13.19 4.50 1.09
CA ALA A 130 -14.47 5.04 0.65
C ALA A 130 -14.43 5.45 -0.84
N ARG A 131 -15.44 5.06 -1.61
CA ARG A 131 -15.56 5.47 -3.01
C ARG A 131 -16.07 6.91 -3.11
N LYS A 132 -15.53 7.67 -4.06
CA LYS A 132 -15.98 9.03 -4.34
C LYS A 132 -17.49 9.11 -4.59
N SER A 133 -18.05 8.16 -5.36
CA SER A 133 -19.49 8.11 -5.64
C SER A 133 -20.34 7.96 -4.38
N ASP A 134 -19.89 7.14 -3.44
CA ASP A 134 -20.61 6.87 -2.19
C ASP A 134 -20.56 8.10 -1.29
N VAL A 135 -19.39 8.74 -1.20
CA VAL A 135 -19.22 10.01 -0.48
C VAL A 135 -20.07 11.13 -1.11
N ASP A 136 -20.03 11.29 -2.43
CA ASP A 136 -20.83 12.28 -3.15
C ASP A 136 -22.33 12.05 -2.93
N LYS A 137 -22.77 10.79 -2.93
CA LYS A 137 -24.17 10.43 -2.65
C LYS A 137 -24.57 10.77 -1.22
N MET A 138 -23.75 10.40 -0.23
CA MET A 138 -24.01 10.76 1.18
C MET A 138 -24.12 12.27 1.38
N LEU A 139 -23.26 13.05 0.71
CA LEU A 139 -23.28 14.51 0.79
C LEU A 139 -24.52 15.11 0.11
N LYS A 140 -24.95 14.57 -1.03
CA LYS A 140 -26.16 15.04 -1.73
C LYS A 140 -27.45 14.65 -1.02
N ASP A 141 -27.52 13.42 -0.52
CA ASP A 141 -28.77 12.83 -0.01
C ASP A 141 -28.99 13.13 1.49
N GLY A 142 -27.96 13.52 2.26
CA GLY A 142 -28.09 13.65 3.72
C GLY A 142 -27.26 14.74 4.42
N PHE A 143 -26.40 15.50 3.74
CA PHE A 143 -25.54 16.50 4.39
C PHE A 143 -25.31 17.75 3.53
N THR A 144 -26.37 18.52 3.28
CA THR A 144 -26.23 19.84 2.65
C THR A 144 -25.95 20.88 3.73
N VAL A 145 -24.71 21.34 3.86
CA VAL A 145 -24.39 22.54 4.65
C VAL A 145 -24.77 23.79 3.86
N GLY A 146 -25.80 24.51 4.32
CA GLY A 146 -26.14 25.83 3.77
C GLY A 146 -24.97 26.80 3.95
N LYS A 147 -24.74 27.70 2.97
CA LYS A 147 -23.78 28.80 3.15
C LYS A 147 -24.44 29.92 3.96
N ALA A 148 -23.74 30.47 4.95
CA ALA A 148 -24.26 31.60 5.72
C ALA A 148 -24.67 32.76 4.79
N GLY A 149 -25.92 33.23 4.92
CA GLY A 149 -26.45 34.36 4.15
C GLY A 149 -26.79 34.10 2.68
N LYS A 150 -26.85 32.83 2.23
CA LYS A 150 -27.39 32.46 0.91
C LYS A 150 -28.37 31.29 1.06
N ASP A 151 -29.40 31.28 0.22
CA ASP A 151 -30.38 30.20 0.16
C ASP A 151 -29.67 28.87 -0.12
N GLY A 152 -29.73 27.95 0.84
CA GLY A 152 -29.33 26.55 0.67
C GLY A 152 -30.47 25.72 0.10
N THR A 153 -30.20 24.48 -0.27
CA THR A 153 -31.27 23.50 -0.52
C THR A 153 -31.93 23.11 0.80
N ASP A 154 -33.24 22.92 0.79
CA ASP A 154 -33.99 22.43 1.96
C ASP A 154 -33.35 21.12 2.47
N GLY A 155 -32.72 21.17 3.65
CA GLY A 155 -32.14 20.00 4.30
C GLY A 155 -33.16 19.29 5.21
N LYS A 156 -33.02 17.98 5.39
CA LYS A 156 -33.75 17.19 6.39
C LYS A 156 -32.73 16.55 7.33
N VAL A 157 -32.87 16.77 8.63
CA VAL A 157 -32.18 15.94 9.64
C VAL A 157 -33.22 15.02 10.25
N GLU A 158 -32.97 13.72 10.17
CA GLU A 158 -33.87 12.70 10.71
C GLU A 158 -33.10 11.76 11.64
N VAL A 159 -33.61 11.59 12.86
CA VAL A 159 -33.17 10.56 13.79
C VAL A 159 -34.26 9.51 13.86
N ILE A 160 -34.03 8.32 13.29
CA ILE A 160 -34.99 7.21 13.32
C ILE A 160 -34.70 6.32 14.53
N GLY A 161 -35.61 6.34 15.49
CA GLY A 161 -35.66 5.41 16.61
C GLY A 161 -36.26 4.06 16.22
N LYS A 162 -36.03 3.06 17.07
CA LYS A 162 -36.72 1.77 16.99
C LYS A 162 -38.24 2.00 17.07
N ASP A 163 -39.03 1.20 16.34
CA ASP A 163 -40.50 1.29 16.29
C ASP A 163 -41.06 2.60 15.70
N GLY A 164 -40.37 3.23 14.75
CA GLY A 164 -40.92 4.34 13.96
C GLY A 164 -41.02 5.69 14.67
N SER A 165 -40.53 5.81 15.90
CA SER A 165 -40.31 7.11 16.54
C SER A 165 -39.22 7.88 15.81
N ALA A 166 -39.43 9.16 15.57
CA ALA A 166 -38.46 9.97 14.84
C ALA A 166 -38.45 11.43 15.29
N VAL A 167 -37.30 12.09 15.14
CA VAL A 167 -37.18 13.55 15.18
C VAL A 167 -36.86 14.02 13.78
N VAL A 168 -37.66 14.92 13.24
CA VAL A 168 -37.48 15.49 11.89
C VAL A 168 -37.35 17.00 12.00
N ILE A 169 -36.31 17.55 11.39
CA ILE A 169 -36.12 18.99 11.24
C ILE A 169 -36.16 19.31 9.75
N ASN A 170 -37.11 20.13 9.32
CA ASN A 170 -37.31 20.52 7.93
C ASN A 170 -36.71 21.92 7.69
N GLY A 171 -35.66 22.00 6.88
CA GLY A 171 -35.04 23.28 6.52
C GLY A 171 -35.93 24.20 5.68
N LYS A 172 -36.88 23.64 4.93
CA LYS A 172 -37.78 24.38 4.02
C LYS A 172 -38.62 25.43 4.72
N ASP A 173 -39.22 25.03 5.83
CA ASP A 173 -40.19 25.81 6.57
C ASP A 173 -39.78 25.99 8.04
N GLY A 174 -38.57 25.54 8.40
CA GLY A 174 -38.05 25.60 9.76
C GLY A 174 -38.86 24.78 10.76
N SER A 175 -39.74 23.88 10.31
CA SER A 175 -40.56 23.08 11.20
C SER A 175 -39.74 21.99 11.90
N ILE A 176 -40.09 21.70 13.14
CA ILE A 176 -39.54 20.59 13.93
C ILE A 176 -40.72 19.68 14.29
N GLY A 177 -40.66 18.42 13.84
CA GLY A 177 -41.63 17.39 14.14
C GLY A 177 -41.01 16.28 14.99
N LEU A 178 -41.71 15.85 16.03
CA LEU A 178 -41.43 14.63 16.77
C LEU A 178 -42.58 13.66 16.53
N ASN A 179 -42.27 12.50 15.97
CA ASN A 179 -43.21 11.39 15.86
C ASN A 179 -43.16 10.55 17.14
N GLY A 180 -44.33 10.20 17.66
CA GLY A 180 -44.53 9.21 18.70
C GLY A 180 -44.25 7.77 18.22
N LYS A 181 -44.55 6.80 19.08
CA LYS A 181 -44.38 5.38 18.77
C LYS A 181 -45.24 4.98 17.57
N ASP A 182 -44.67 4.14 16.70
CA ASP A 182 -45.28 3.62 15.47
C ASP A 182 -45.58 4.72 14.41
N GLY A 183 -44.81 5.80 14.40
CA GLY A 183 -44.89 6.86 13.36
C GLY A 183 -46.06 7.83 13.53
N LYS A 184 -46.77 7.79 14.65
CA LYS A 184 -47.88 8.69 14.99
C LYS A 184 -47.38 10.09 15.29
N ASP A 185 -48.19 11.12 15.08
CA ASP A 185 -47.79 12.50 15.38
C ASP A 185 -47.60 12.72 16.89
N GLY A 186 -46.53 13.43 17.25
CA GLY A 186 -46.24 13.82 18.64
C GLY A 186 -46.30 15.33 18.81
N ILE A 187 -45.17 16.02 18.62
CA ILE A 187 -45.05 17.48 18.81
C ILE A 187 -44.60 18.12 17.50
N GLY A 188 -45.26 19.21 17.09
CA GLY A 188 -44.89 20.01 15.93
C GLY A 188 -44.64 21.48 16.29
N ILE A 189 -43.53 22.05 15.82
CA ILE A 189 -43.28 23.49 15.83
C ILE A 189 -43.36 23.98 14.39
N ASN A 190 -44.26 24.92 14.10
CA ASN A 190 -44.37 25.51 12.76
C ASN A 190 -43.45 26.73 12.64
N GLY A 191 -42.34 26.58 11.92
CA GLY A 191 -41.40 27.67 11.64
C GLY A 191 -41.86 28.62 10.52
N LYS A 192 -42.78 28.20 9.65
CA LYS A 192 -43.22 28.96 8.47
C LYS A 192 -43.88 30.28 8.87
N ASP A 193 -44.66 30.23 9.94
CA ASP A 193 -45.42 31.35 10.48
C ASP A 193 -44.86 31.84 11.82
N GLY A 194 -43.74 31.26 12.31
CA GLY A 194 -43.04 31.62 13.55
C GLY A 194 -43.87 31.58 14.85
N GLY A 195 -45.15 31.20 14.76
CA GLY A 195 -46.14 31.64 15.72
C GLY A 195 -46.88 30.52 16.43
N SER A 196 -46.55 29.24 16.24
CA SER A 196 -47.24 28.19 17.01
C SER A 196 -46.43 26.93 17.33
N ILE A 197 -46.69 26.40 18.53
CA ILE A 197 -46.30 25.06 18.98
C ILE A 197 -47.60 24.26 19.11
N THR A 198 -47.68 23.12 18.44
CA THR A 198 -48.81 22.19 18.53
C THR A 198 -48.35 20.90 19.17
N ILE A 199 -49.01 20.53 20.26
CA ILE A 199 -48.88 19.21 20.88
C ILE A 199 -50.12 18.41 20.44
N HIS A 200 -49.91 17.34 19.67
CA HIS A 200 -51.01 16.47 19.27
C HIS A 200 -51.50 15.66 20.47
N GLY A 201 -52.82 15.49 20.58
CA GLY A 201 -53.45 14.67 21.60
C GLY A 201 -53.40 13.18 21.24
N THR A 202 -54.18 12.35 21.94
CA THR A 202 -54.37 10.94 21.56
C THR A 202 -55.00 10.85 20.17
N ASN A 203 -54.49 9.94 19.31
CA ASN A 203 -55.01 9.73 17.96
C ASN A 203 -56.54 9.55 17.93
N GLY A 204 -57.17 10.12 16.90
CA GLY A 204 -58.48 9.66 16.45
C GLY A 204 -58.41 8.21 15.96
N ALA A 205 -59.54 7.51 15.91
CA ALA A 205 -59.59 6.13 15.42
C ALA A 205 -58.98 6.01 14.00
N ASP A 206 -58.43 4.82 13.70
CA ASP A 206 -57.63 4.48 12.51
C ASP A 206 -57.94 5.30 11.25
N GLY A 207 -56.97 6.12 10.84
CA GLY A 207 -57.01 6.89 9.59
C GLY A 207 -57.59 8.30 9.68
N GLN A 208 -57.96 8.78 10.87
CA GLN A 208 -58.30 10.18 11.11
C GLN A 208 -57.23 10.89 11.93
N ASP A 209 -56.91 12.12 11.54
CA ASP A 209 -56.03 13.01 12.31
C ASP A 209 -56.59 13.17 13.73
N GLY A 210 -55.73 13.02 14.75
CA GLY A 210 -56.13 13.28 16.13
C GLY A 210 -56.50 14.74 16.34
N GLU A 211 -57.37 15.02 17.32
CA GLU A 211 -57.60 16.41 17.71
C GLU A 211 -56.31 17.03 18.27
N ASN A 212 -56.03 18.28 17.89
CA ASN A 212 -54.93 19.03 18.46
C ASN A 212 -55.15 19.15 19.97
N GLY A 213 -54.23 18.59 20.77
CA GLY A 213 -54.36 18.61 22.23
C GLY A 213 -54.13 20.01 22.79
N LEU A 214 -53.04 20.67 22.37
CA LEU A 214 -52.73 22.04 22.76
C LEU A 214 -52.04 22.79 21.60
N THR A 215 -52.65 23.87 21.13
CA THR A 215 -52.01 24.84 20.24
C THR A 215 -51.67 26.09 21.04
N ILE A 216 -50.38 26.39 21.20
CA ILE A 216 -49.91 27.65 21.77
C ILE A 216 -49.58 28.56 20.59
N ARG A 217 -50.26 29.71 20.47
CA ARG A 217 -49.91 30.74 19.51
C ARG A 217 -49.13 31.87 20.17
N GLY A 218 -48.02 32.29 19.56
CA GLY A 218 -47.45 33.61 19.80
C GLY A 218 -48.31 34.66 19.10
N VAL A 219 -48.47 35.83 19.72
CA VAL A 219 -49.02 37.00 19.03
C VAL A 219 -47.85 37.78 18.43
N ASP A 220 -47.99 38.26 17.20
CA ASP A 220 -46.95 39.06 16.55
C ASP A 220 -46.70 40.34 17.36
N GLY A 221 -45.47 40.51 17.85
CA GLY A 221 -45.02 41.79 18.40
C GLY A 221 -44.89 42.81 17.28
N LYS A 222 -45.62 43.92 17.32
CA LYS A 222 -45.33 45.04 16.41
C LYS A 222 -43.94 45.60 16.73
N ASN A 223 -43.06 45.69 15.73
CA ASN A 223 -41.76 46.38 15.74
C ASN A 223 -41.11 46.57 17.13
N GLY A 224 -40.62 45.46 17.71
CA GLY A 224 -39.77 45.51 18.91
C GLY A 224 -40.50 45.49 20.25
N GLU A 225 -41.82 45.38 20.29
CA GLU A 225 -42.55 45.10 21.54
C GLU A 225 -42.87 43.61 21.70
N LYS A 226 -42.76 43.11 22.93
CA LYS A 226 -43.08 41.74 23.29
C LYS A 226 -44.58 41.52 23.08
N GLY A 227 -44.95 40.55 22.24
CA GLY A 227 -46.33 40.12 22.12
C GLY A 227 -46.83 39.56 23.46
N GLU A 228 -47.78 40.24 24.10
CA GLU A 228 -48.44 39.77 25.33
C GLU A 228 -49.82 39.17 25.00
N LYS A 229 -50.17 38.12 25.76
CA LYS A 229 -51.43 37.37 25.63
C LYS A 229 -52.64 38.16 26.11
#